data_AF-A0ABD0Q601-F1
#
_entry.id   AF-A0ABD0Q601-F1
#
_cell.length_a   1.000
_cell.length_b   1.000
_cell.length_c   1.000
_cell.angle_alpha   90.00
_cell.angle_beta   90.00
_cell.angle_gamma   90.00
#
_symmetry.space_group_name_H-M   'P 1'
#
loop_
_entity.id
_entity.type
_entity.pdbx_description
1 polymer ?
#
loop_
_entity_poly.entity_id
_entity_poly.type
_entity_poly.pdbx_seq_one_letter_code
_entity_poly.pdbx_strand_id
1 'polypeptide(L)'
;MDTFLALILALSLSASWGCQLPHDWRPQTEACRAELAEIIVFAKVLALHKESYSVYNYLPWQYDTDLFFSAEIELLMLEVPTGSRFNVSGLGYFPCYSYTVMENNSYYFFL
;
A
#
# COMPACT_ATOMS: atom_id res chain seq x y z
N MET A 1 8.68 39.85 -16.22
CA MET A 1 9.67 38.76 -16.40
C MET A 1 9.83 37.99 -15.10
N ASP A 2 9.70 38.65 -13.95
CA ASP A 2 9.84 38.07 -12.60
C ASP A 2 8.71 37.11 -12.18
N THR A 3 7.47 37.34 -12.66
CA THR A 3 6.31 36.49 -12.31
C THR A 3 6.37 35.10 -12.96
N PHE A 4 6.89 35.00 -14.18
CA PHE A 4 7.09 33.72 -14.86
C PHE A 4 8.20 32.89 -14.21
N LEU A 5 9.27 33.55 -13.76
CA LEU A 5 10.36 32.88 -13.06
C LEU A 5 9.88 32.32 -11.71
N ALA A 6 9.07 33.08 -10.97
CA ALA A 6 8.47 32.66 -9.71
C ALA A 6 7.49 31.48 -9.88
N LEU A 7 6.71 31.45 -10.96
CA LEU A 7 5.80 30.36 -11.28
C LEU A 7 6.56 29.06 -11.59
N ILE A 8 7.65 29.15 -12.38
CA ILE A 8 8.50 28.00 -12.72
C ILE A 8 9.20 27.46 -11.46
N LEU A 9 9.68 28.35 -10.58
CA LEU A 9 10.27 27.96 -9.30
C LEU A 9 9.26 27.26 -8.39
N ALA A 10 8.03 27.77 -8.27
CA ALA A 10 6.97 27.14 -7.48
C ALA A 10 6.60 25.73 -8.00
N LEU A 11 6.51 25.55 -9.32
CA LEU A 11 6.27 24.26 -9.96
C LEU A 11 7.45 23.27 -9.74
N SER A 12 8.69 23.77 -9.74
CA SER A 12 9.87 22.95 -9.48
C SER A 12 10.03 22.54 -8.01
N LEU A 13 9.56 23.37 -7.09
CA LEU A 13 9.49 23.04 -5.66
C LEU A 13 8.43 21.98 -5.38
N SER A 14 7.26 22.02 -6.05
CA SER A 14 6.29 20.92 -5.97
C SER A 14 6.82 19.61 -6.57
N ALA A 15 7.60 19.68 -7.65
CA ALA A 15 8.18 18.48 -8.28
C ALA A 15 9.33 17.86 -7.47
N SER A 16 10.08 18.66 -6.70
CA SER A 16 11.10 18.14 -5.77
C SER A 16 10.52 17.62 -4.45
N TRP A 17 9.21 17.77 -4.24
CA TRP A 17 8.42 17.14 -3.18
C TRP A 17 7.65 15.92 -3.71
N GLY A 18 8.10 15.35 -4.84
CA GLY A 18 7.62 14.06 -5.30
C GLY A 18 7.84 12.99 -4.23
N CYS A 19 7.01 11.97 -4.25
CA CYS A 19 7.06 10.89 -3.28
C CYS A 19 8.43 10.22 -3.24
N GLN A 20 9.13 10.40 -2.14
CA GLN A 20 10.44 9.81 -1.94
C GLN A 20 10.26 8.33 -1.65
N LEU A 21 11.01 7.48 -2.36
CA LEU A 21 11.00 6.02 -2.21
C LEU A 21 11.08 5.62 -0.73
N PRO A 22 10.40 4.53 -0.31
CA PRO A 22 10.13 4.21 1.08
C PRO A 22 11.39 3.67 1.76
N HIS A 23 12.36 4.54 2.02
CA HIS A 23 13.43 4.26 2.97
C HIS A 23 13.07 4.74 4.39
N ASP A 24 12.06 5.61 4.50
CA ASP A 24 11.55 6.17 5.75
C ASP A 24 10.09 5.74 5.98
N TRP A 25 9.84 5.00 7.07
CA TRP A 25 8.52 4.48 7.51
C TRP A 25 7.51 5.55 7.96
N ARG A 26 7.59 6.77 7.42
CA ARG A 26 6.73 7.89 7.82
C ARG A 26 5.32 7.74 7.24
N PRO A 27 4.29 8.25 7.93
CA PRO A 27 2.94 8.34 7.37
C PRO A 27 2.94 9.12 6.05
N GLN A 28 2.53 8.46 4.97
CA GLN A 28 2.42 9.06 3.63
C GLN A 28 0.99 9.56 3.39
N THR A 29 0.83 10.62 2.58
CA THR A 29 -0.49 11.05 2.10
C THR A 29 -1.06 10.01 1.13
N GLU A 30 -2.39 9.96 0.95
CA GLU A 30 -3.01 9.02 0.02
C GLU A 30 -2.55 9.23 -1.43
N ALA A 31 -2.41 10.49 -1.85
CA ALA A 31 -1.85 10.85 -3.15
C ALA A 31 -0.45 10.25 -3.33
N CYS A 32 0.35 10.27 -2.27
CA CYS A 32 1.71 9.77 -2.35
C CYS A 32 1.81 8.26 -2.43
N ARG A 33 0.95 7.54 -1.68
CA ARG A 33 0.83 6.09 -1.85
C ARG A 33 0.37 5.71 -3.24
N ALA A 34 -0.50 6.50 -3.85
CA ALA A 34 -0.99 6.26 -5.20
C ALA A 34 0.10 6.47 -6.26
N GLU A 35 0.99 7.45 -6.08
CA GLU A 35 2.13 7.66 -6.98
C GLU A 35 3.18 6.53 -6.91
N LEU A 36 3.34 5.91 -5.74
CA LEU A 36 4.34 4.86 -5.51
C LEU A 36 3.82 3.43 -5.79
N ALA A 37 2.51 3.20 -5.70
CA ALA A 37 1.92 1.89 -5.96
C ALA A 37 1.93 1.59 -7.47
N GLU A 38 2.41 0.41 -7.83
CA GLU A 38 2.38 -0.02 -9.23
C GLU A 38 0.94 -0.40 -9.62
N ILE A 39 0.19 -0.97 -8.67
CA ILE A 39 -1.15 -1.49 -8.90
C ILE A 39 -2.09 -1.03 -7.79
N ILE A 40 -3.25 -0.49 -8.15
CA ILE A 40 -4.32 -0.14 -7.22
C ILE A 40 -5.57 -0.91 -7.58
N VAL A 41 -6.09 -1.72 -6.65
CA VAL A 41 -7.30 -2.52 -6.87
C VAL A 41 -8.35 -2.26 -5.80
N PHE A 42 -9.62 -2.32 -6.19
CA PHE A 42 -10.74 -2.38 -5.27
C PHE A 42 -11.25 -3.81 -5.15
N ALA A 43 -11.13 -4.39 -3.96
CA ALA A 43 -11.36 -5.81 -3.74
C ALA A 43 -12.04 -6.12 -2.41
N LYS A 44 -12.76 -7.23 -2.37
CA LYS A 44 -13.37 -7.79 -1.16
C LYS A 44 -12.49 -8.88 -0.57
N VAL A 45 -12.29 -8.87 0.74
CA VAL A 45 -11.59 -9.94 1.45
C VAL A 45 -12.52 -11.13 1.61
N LEU A 46 -12.07 -12.29 1.13
CA LEU A 46 -12.79 -13.56 1.25
C LEU A 46 -12.33 -14.36 2.46
N ALA A 47 -11.02 -14.47 2.67
CA ALA A 47 -10.43 -15.25 3.74
C ALA A 47 -9.09 -14.67 4.19
N LEU A 48 -8.75 -14.88 5.46
CA LEU A 48 -7.43 -14.54 6.02
C LEU A 48 -6.62 -15.81 6.31
N HIS A 49 -5.33 -15.78 5.96
CA HIS A 49 -4.40 -16.87 6.19
C HIS A 49 -3.16 -16.35 6.90
N LYS A 50 -2.76 -17.00 7.99
CA LYS A 50 -1.51 -16.67 8.68
C LYS A 50 -0.33 -16.90 7.74
N GLU A 51 0.53 -15.90 7.59
CA GLU A 51 1.70 -16.02 6.72
C GLU A 51 2.84 -16.70 7.49
N SER A 52 3.40 -17.76 6.90
CA SER A 52 4.57 -18.45 7.44
C SER A 52 5.83 -17.59 7.26
N TYR A 53 6.70 -17.61 8.27
CA TYR A 53 7.98 -16.89 8.29
C TYR A 53 8.78 -17.09 6.98
N SER A 54 9.08 -15.98 6.28
CA SER A 54 9.94 -15.95 5.09
C SER A 54 11.27 -15.29 5.44
N VAL A 55 12.37 -15.89 4.98
CA VAL A 55 13.74 -15.39 5.16
C VAL A 55 13.91 -13.99 4.54
N TYR A 56 13.06 -13.57 3.60
CA TYR A 56 13.13 -12.23 3.00
C TYR A 56 12.36 -11.15 3.79
N ASN A 57 11.57 -11.54 4.80
CA ASN A 57 10.83 -10.62 5.67
C ASN A 57 11.64 -10.29 6.93
N TYR A 58 12.81 -9.67 6.76
CA TYR A 58 13.62 -9.21 7.89
C TYR A 58 13.03 -7.95 8.51
N LEU A 59 12.22 -8.10 9.56
CA LEU A 59 11.96 -7.02 10.49
C LEU A 59 13.02 -6.96 11.59
N PRO A 60 13.46 -5.75 12.01
CA PRO A 60 14.33 -5.58 13.17
C PRO A 60 13.73 -6.12 14.49
N TRP A 61 12.41 -6.30 14.56
CA TRP A 61 11.65 -6.64 15.76
C TRP A 61 11.03 -8.04 15.63
N GLN A 62 11.87 -9.07 15.58
CA GLN A 62 11.53 -10.48 15.29
C GLN A 62 10.75 -11.24 16.39
N TYR A 63 10.24 -10.58 17.42
CA TYR A 63 9.59 -11.28 18.55
C TYR A 63 8.11 -11.62 18.34
N ASP A 64 7.48 -11.07 17.31
CA ASP A 64 6.04 -11.25 17.08
C ASP A 64 5.80 -11.75 15.64
N THR A 65 6.11 -13.03 15.42
CA THR A 65 5.95 -13.71 14.12
C THR A 65 4.48 -13.87 13.69
N ASP A 66 3.55 -13.51 14.57
CA ASP A 66 2.11 -13.68 14.38
C ASP A 66 1.44 -12.43 13.80
N LEU A 67 2.21 -11.38 13.53
CA LEU A 67 1.70 -10.13 12.97
C LEU A 67 1.37 -10.23 11.48
N PHE A 68 1.99 -11.17 10.75
CA PHE A 68 1.80 -11.28 9.30
C PHE A 68 0.67 -12.21 8.91
N PHE A 69 -0.14 -11.73 7.99
CA PHE A 69 -1.17 -12.52 7.35
C PHE A 69 -1.28 -12.16 5.87
N SER A 70 -1.83 -13.10 5.13
CA SER A 70 -2.23 -12.93 3.74
C SER A 70 -3.75 -12.98 3.65
N ALA A 71 -4.31 -12.33 2.63
CA ALA A 71 -5.73 -12.28 2.39
C ALA A 71 -6.02 -12.81 0.98
N GLU A 72 -6.97 -13.73 0.87
CA GLU A 72 -7.60 -14.04 -0.41
C GLU A 72 -8.60 -12.92 -0.72
N ILE A 73 -8.45 -12.27 -1.87
CA ILE A 73 -9.30 -11.15 -2.27
C ILE A 73 -9.97 -11.40 -3.61
N GLU A 74 -11.19 -10.90 -3.73
CA GLU A 74 -12.00 -10.92 -4.95
C GLU A 74 -12.10 -9.50 -5.53
N LEU A 75 -11.68 -9.36 -6.78
CA LEU A 75 -11.73 -8.07 -7.47
C LEU A 75 -13.18 -7.65 -7.76
N LEU A 76 -13.52 -6.44 -7.33
CA LEU A 76 -14.87 -5.88 -7.47
C LEU A 76 -15.01 -4.92 -8.65
N MET A 77 -13.96 -4.17 -9.05
CA MET A 77 -13.90 -3.44 -10.34
C MET A 77 -12.56 -2.72 -10.56
N LEU A 78 -11.79 -3.14 -11.58
CA LEU A 78 -11.10 -2.34 -12.59
C LEU A 78 -10.37 -3.31 -13.54
N GLU A 79 -10.71 -3.29 -14.83
CA GLU A 79 -9.96 -3.91 -15.96
C GLU A 79 -9.83 -5.45 -16.01
N VAL A 80 -9.94 -6.16 -14.88
CA VAL A 80 -9.87 -7.63 -14.77
C VAL A 80 -11.29 -8.22 -14.70
N PRO A 81 -11.55 -9.43 -15.25
CA PRO A 81 -12.85 -10.08 -15.13
C PRO A 81 -13.32 -10.11 -13.67
N THR A 82 -14.51 -9.56 -13.44
CA THR A 82 -15.17 -9.54 -12.12
C THR A 82 -15.21 -10.96 -11.56
N GLY A 83 -14.80 -11.13 -10.31
CA GLY A 83 -14.71 -12.45 -9.67
C GLY A 83 -13.34 -13.13 -9.80
N SER A 84 -12.35 -12.48 -10.42
CA SER A 84 -10.95 -12.93 -10.33
C SER A 84 -10.45 -12.83 -8.89
N ARG A 85 -9.75 -13.87 -8.45
CA ARG A 85 -9.27 -14.05 -7.07
C ARG A 85 -7.77 -14.18 -7.04
N PHE A 86 -7.13 -13.52 -6.09
CA PHE A 86 -5.71 -13.69 -5.83
C PHE A 86 -5.39 -13.40 -4.36
N ASN A 87 -4.20 -13.84 -3.94
CA ASN A 87 -3.74 -13.65 -2.56
C ASN A 87 -2.83 -12.43 -2.47
N VAL A 88 -3.05 -11.63 -1.44
CA VAL A 88 -2.18 -10.51 -1.04
C VAL A 88 -1.48 -10.89 0.25
N SER A 89 -0.15 -10.82 0.28
CA SER A 89 0.68 -11.07 1.46
C SER A 89 1.20 -9.77 2.08
N GLY A 90 1.94 -9.86 3.19
CA GLY A 90 2.58 -8.70 3.81
C GLY A 90 1.63 -7.78 4.60
N LEU A 91 0.43 -8.26 4.93
CA LEU A 91 -0.52 -7.53 5.77
C LEU A 91 -0.13 -7.66 7.26
N GLY A 92 -0.58 -6.70 8.08
CA GLY A 92 -0.30 -6.69 9.52
C GLY A 92 1.09 -6.20 9.93
N TYR A 93 1.86 -5.63 9.00
CA TYR A 93 3.25 -5.19 9.19
C TYR A 93 3.46 -4.03 10.19
N PHE A 94 2.43 -3.26 10.57
CA PHE A 94 2.59 -2.14 11.52
C PHE A 94 1.38 -1.90 12.44
N PRO A 95 1.61 -1.44 13.69
CA PRO A 95 0.56 -1.06 14.63
C PRO A 95 -0.19 0.24 14.25
N CYS A 96 0.14 0.86 13.13
CA CYS A 96 -0.58 2.01 12.60
C CYS A 96 -1.79 1.55 11.77
N TYR A 97 -2.93 1.39 12.43
CA TYR A 97 -4.36 1.38 12.04
C TYR A 97 -4.85 1.02 10.61
N SER A 98 -4.08 1.05 9.53
CA SER A 98 -4.57 0.82 8.15
C SER A 98 -4.14 -0.49 7.51
N TYR A 99 -3.35 -1.33 8.18
CA TYR A 99 -2.82 -2.58 7.61
C TYR A 99 -3.57 -3.84 8.03
N THR A 100 -4.64 -3.67 8.80
CA THR A 100 -5.54 -4.77 9.19
C THR A 100 -6.76 -4.74 8.30
N VAL A 101 -7.05 -5.86 7.65
CA VAL A 101 -8.27 -6.06 6.88
C VAL A 101 -9.12 -7.14 7.56
N MET A 102 -10.43 -7.05 7.37
CA MET A 102 -11.38 -8.01 7.92
C MET A 102 -12.05 -8.79 6.80
N GLU A 103 -12.36 -10.05 7.06
CA GLU A 103 -13.16 -10.86 6.13
C GLU A 103 -14.49 -10.18 5.80
N ASN A 104 -14.94 -10.38 4.57
CA ASN A 104 -16.20 -9.87 4.03
C ASN A 104 -16.30 -8.33 3.91
N ASN A 105 -15.22 -7.59 4.18
CA ASN A 105 -15.12 -6.17 3.91
C ASN A 105 -14.38 -5.88 2.59
N SER A 106 -14.61 -4.69 2.05
CA SER A 106 -13.99 -4.22 0.80
C SER A 106 -13.05 -3.05 1.05
N TYR A 107 -11.89 -3.07 0.41
CA TYR A 107 -10.82 -2.09 0.59
C TYR A 107 -10.18 -1.74 -0.75
N TYR A 108 -9.51 -0.58 -0.78
CA TYR A 108 -8.52 -0.28 -1.81
C TYR A 108 -7.17 -0.83 -1.37
N PHE A 109 -6.58 -1.68 -2.20
CA PHE A 109 -5.24 -2.22 -2.01
C PHE A 109 -4.27 -1.49 -2.92
N PHE A 110 -3.16 -1.03 -2.33
CA PHE A 110 -2.04 -0.37 -3.01
C PHE A 110 -0.89 -1.37 -2.97
N LEU A 111 -0.63 -2.02 -4.11
CA LEU A 111 0.32 -3.14 -4.25
C LEU A 111 1.58 -2.70 -5.00
#